data_AF-A0AAN6FJJ5-F1
#
_entry.id   AF-A0AAN6FJJ5-F1
#
_cell.length_a   1.000
_cell.length_b   1.000
_cell.length_c   1.000
_cell.angle_alpha   90.00
_cell.angle_beta   90.00
_cell.angle_gamma   90.00
#
_symmetry.space_group_name_H-M   'P 1'
#
loop_
_entity.id
_entity.type
_entity.pdbx_description
1 polymer ?
#
loop_
_entity_poly.entity_id
_entity_poly.type
_entity_poly.pdbx_seq_one_letter_code
_entity_poly.pdbx_strand_id
1 'polypeptide(L)'
;MISAEDLKEVATNTIGILDPSRDGEPAIGTQDLNGCCALVVMDKAVILAHIAPRAPGRIGESQGGLLWFEQMARQVILEVQRRPLLFSVSSASWGVYALDPSIGEVPLDHFKASAEVMFRAANITMRSTYYRVNRAGSSLRRAPTGTLIVVLNDPPRLFLEDKEQISNRSAGVSSTRSTVGNTVQQRPGQNEHAIATLYWKFENNKYYAMQGTIIVREQVNAPINVPIWNSEYWMLADGSKWWRRNTAGEWDEA
;
A
#
# COMPACT_ATOMS: atom_id res chain seq x y z
N MET A 1 11.93 -21.79 -14.13
CA MET A 1 12.41 -20.51 -14.68
C MET A 1 11.36 -20.09 -15.68
N ILE A 2 10.71 -18.95 -15.48
CA ILE A 2 9.69 -18.41 -16.39
C ILE A 2 10.43 -17.65 -17.48
N SER A 3 10.15 -17.95 -18.75
CA SER A 3 10.75 -17.25 -19.87
C SER A 3 10.04 -15.88 -20.08
N ALA A 4 10.66 -14.96 -20.82
CA ALA A 4 10.05 -13.65 -21.08
C ALA A 4 8.75 -13.77 -21.92
N GLU A 5 8.64 -14.80 -22.76
CA GLU A 5 7.44 -15.11 -23.55
C GLU A 5 6.30 -15.69 -22.70
N ASP A 6 6.61 -16.23 -21.51
CA ASP A 6 5.64 -16.75 -20.54
C ASP A 6 5.20 -15.69 -19.51
N LEU A 7 5.64 -14.44 -19.65
CA LEU A 7 5.43 -13.38 -18.67
C LEU A 7 4.70 -12.18 -19.28
N LYS A 8 3.48 -11.94 -18.79
CA LYS A 8 2.76 -10.69 -19.05
C LYS A 8 3.35 -9.58 -18.19
N GLU A 9 4.09 -8.66 -18.81
CA GLU A 9 4.72 -7.57 -18.08
C GLU A 9 3.76 -6.38 -17.85
N VAL A 10 3.82 -5.83 -16.63
CA VAL A 10 3.05 -4.66 -16.19
C VAL A 10 3.98 -3.46 -16.03
N ALA A 11 3.80 -2.50 -16.92
CA ALA A 11 4.53 -1.24 -16.91
C ALA A 11 4.18 -0.39 -15.68
N THR A 12 5.10 0.46 -15.25
CA THR A 12 4.86 1.41 -14.16
C THR A 12 3.65 2.30 -14.46
N ASN A 13 2.85 2.56 -13.43
CA ASN A 13 1.60 3.33 -13.48
C ASN A 13 0.48 2.70 -14.31
N THR A 14 0.51 1.38 -14.48
CA THR A 14 -0.54 0.62 -15.19
C THR A 14 -1.10 -0.50 -14.33
N ILE A 15 -2.24 -1.05 -14.77
CA ILE A 15 -2.87 -2.24 -14.19
C ILE A 15 -2.89 -3.30 -15.27
N GLY A 16 -2.25 -4.44 -15.00
CA GLY A 16 -2.37 -5.65 -15.79
C GLY A 16 -3.34 -6.62 -15.15
N ILE A 17 -4.05 -7.37 -16.00
CA ILE A 17 -4.92 -8.47 -15.57
C ILE A 17 -4.48 -9.69 -16.35
N LEU A 18 -4.21 -10.79 -15.64
CA LEU A 18 -3.97 -12.11 -16.21
C LEU A 18 -5.20 -12.96 -16.03
N ASP A 19 -5.90 -13.24 -17.12
CA ASP A 19 -7.09 -14.08 -17.19
C ASP A 19 -6.76 -15.38 -17.95
N PRO A 20 -6.75 -16.54 -17.29
CA PRO A 20 -6.33 -17.81 -17.91
C PRO A 20 -7.24 -18.26 -19.05
N SER A 21 -8.44 -17.68 -19.18
CA SER A 21 -9.35 -17.98 -20.28
C SER A 21 -9.08 -17.16 -21.54
N ARG A 22 -8.22 -16.14 -21.45
CA ARG A 22 -7.96 -15.15 -22.52
C ARG A 22 -6.49 -14.97 -22.85
N ASP A 23 -5.63 -15.04 -21.85
CA ASP A 23 -4.21 -14.84 -21.96
C ASP A 23 -3.49 -16.17 -22.19
N GLY A 24 -2.42 -16.17 -22.98
CA GLY A 24 -1.61 -17.36 -23.25
C GLY A 24 -0.49 -17.55 -22.23
N GLU A 25 -0.15 -16.47 -21.51
CA GLU A 25 0.92 -16.42 -20.54
C GLU A 25 0.49 -17.07 -19.21
N PRO A 26 1.35 -17.90 -18.58
CA PRO A 26 1.07 -18.47 -17.26
C PRO A 26 1.39 -17.53 -16.09
N ALA A 27 2.04 -16.38 -16.34
CA ALA A 27 2.50 -15.47 -15.31
C ALA A 27 2.33 -14.00 -15.67
N ILE A 28 2.26 -13.16 -14.65
CA ILE A 28 2.21 -11.69 -14.76
C ILE A 28 3.19 -11.08 -13.78
N GLY A 29 3.93 -10.04 -14.18
CA GLY A 29 4.97 -9.46 -13.33
C GLY A 29 5.30 -8.03 -13.67
N THR A 30 6.18 -7.43 -12.88
CA THR A 30 6.67 -6.06 -13.09
C THR A 30 8.05 -6.04 -13.76
N GLN A 31 8.34 -4.96 -14.49
CA GLN A 31 9.69 -4.63 -14.97
C GLN A 31 10.53 -4.01 -13.84
N ASP A 32 10.58 -4.68 -12.69
CA ASP A 32 11.17 -4.25 -11.43
C ASP A 32 10.50 -3.03 -10.77
N LEU A 33 10.29 -3.11 -9.45
CA LEU A 33 9.61 -2.04 -8.74
C LEU A 33 10.52 -0.82 -8.49
N ASN A 34 11.82 -0.98 -8.27
CA ASN A 34 12.80 0.13 -8.20
C ASN A 34 12.37 1.36 -7.34
N GLY A 35 11.71 1.14 -6.20
CA GLY A 35 11.15 2.20 -5.34
C GLY A 35 9.65 2.47 -5.53
N CYS A 36 8.99 1.78 -6.46
CA CYS A 36 7.54 1.77 -6.65
C CYS A 36 6.84 0.82 -5.67
N CYS A 37 5.51 0.95 -5.63
CA CYS A 37 4.61 0.01 -4.98
C CYS A 37 3.97 -0.92 -6.00
N ALA A 38 3.43 -2.03 -5.51
CA ALA A 38 2.45 -2.80 -6.26
C ALA A 38 1.26 -3.22 -5.40
N LEU A 39 0.12 -3.38 -6.06
CA LEU A 39 -1.07 -4.01 -5.50
C LEU A 39 -1.38 -5.25 -6.33
N VAL A 40 -1.61 -6.37 -5.65
CA VAL A 40 -1.87 -7.67 -6.27
C VAL A 40 -3.15 -8.26 -5.69
N VAL A 41 -4.02 -8.79 -6.55
CA VAL A 41 -5.17 -9.62 -6.15
C VAL A 41 -5.11 -10.92 -6.94
N MET A 42 -5.17 -12.06 -6.26
CA MET A 42 -4.96 -13.39 -6.83
C MET A 42 -6.10 -14.33 -6.46
N ASP A 43 -6.73 -14.92 -7.47
CA ASP A 43 -7.70 -16.01 -7.35
C ASP A 43 -7.66 -16.86 -8.62
N LYS A 44 -8.74 -17.01 -9.38
CA LYS A 44 -8.69 -17.70 -10.69
C LYS A 44 -8.00 -16.87 -11.76
N ALA A 45 -7.89 -15.57 -11.53
CA ALA A 45 -7.14 -14.61 -12.33
C ALA A 45 -6.21 -13.81 -11.42
N VAL A 46 -5.37 -12.96 -12.01
CA VAL A 46 -4.50 -12.04 -11.27
C VAL A 46 -4.74 -10.62 -11.73
N ILE A 47 -4.90 -9.69 -10.79
CA ILE A 47 -4.74 -8.25 -11.04
C ILE A 47 -3.40 -7.83 -10.43
N LEU A 48 -2.58 -7.15 -11.22
CA LEU A 48 -1.31 -6.56 -10.78
C LEU A 48 -1.28 -5.09 -11.19
N ALA A 49 -1.20 -4.19 -10.21
CA ALA A 49 -0.98 -2.77 -10.43
C ALA A 49 0.44 -2.40 -10.01
N HIS A 50 1.20 -1.78 -10.91
CA HIS A 50 2.54 -1.24 -10.63
C HIS A 50 2.41 0.28 -10.49
N ILE A 51 2.71 0.84 -9.32
CA ILE A 51 2.36 2.23 -8.99
C ILE A 51 3.61 2.98 -8.51
N ALA A 52 4.00 4.02 -9.24
CA ALA A 52 5.08 4.89 -8.80
C ALA A 52 4.64 5.74 -7.59
N PRO A 53 5.56 6.08 -6.67
CA PRO A 53 5.25 6.92 -5.52
C PRO A 53 5.01 8.39 -5.90
N ARG A 54 5.14 8.73 -7.18
CA ARG A 54 4.91 10.06 -7.76
C ARG A 54 3.92 9.93 -8.92
N ALA A 55 3.02 10.90 -9.03
CA ALA A 55 2.10 10.94 -10.15
C ALA A 55 2.86 11.14 -11.49
N PRO A 56 2.40 10.51 -12.59
CA PRO A 56 2.97 10.76 -13.91
C PRO A 56 2.97 12.25 -14.26
N GLY A 57 4.10 12.77 -14.75
CA GLY A 57 4.20 14.16 -15.23
C GLY A 57 4.19 15.25 -14.15
N ARG A 58 4.19 14.91 -12.86
CA ARG A 58 4.21 15.89 -11.75
C ARG A 58 5.45 15.72 -10.89
N ILE A 59 6.54 16.36 -11.30
CA ILE A 59 7.78 16.41 -10.52
C ILE A 59 7.62 17.47 -9.44
N GLY A 60 7.60 17.08 -8.15
CA GLY A 60 7.66 18.00 -7.01
C GLY A 60 6.41 18.05 -6.11
N GLU A 61 5.28 17.46 -6.51
CA GLU A 61 4.04 17.47 -5.72
C GLU A 61 3.90 16.20 -4.86
N SER A 62 4.28 16.26 -3.59
CA SER A 62 4.17 15.13 -2.65
C SER A 62 2.73 14.63 -2.45
N GLN A 63 1.72 15.52 -2.51
CA GLN A 63 0.30 15.13 -2.43
C GLN A 63 -0.22 14.46 -3.70
N GLY A 64 0.39 14.73 -4.86
CA GLY A 64 0.01 14.09 -6.12
C GLY A 64 0.26 12.58 -6.12
N GLY A 65 1.31 12.12 -5.42
CA GLY A 65 1.65 10.70 -5.31
C GLY A 65 0.61 9.87 -4.59
N LEU A 66 0.10 10.34 -3.44
CA LEU A 66 -0.93 9.63 -2.68
C LEU A 66 -2.28 9.63 -3.40
N LEU A 67 -2.69 10.75 -3.98
CA LEU A 67 -3.94 10.80 -4.76
C LEU A 67 -3.89 9.86 -5.96
N TRP A 68 -2.75 9.81 -6.66
CA TRP A 68 -2.53 8.87 -7.75
C TRP A 68 -2.58 7.41 -7.28
N PHE A 69 -1.90 7.10 -6.18
CA PHE A 69 -1.94 5.77 -5.57
C PHE A 69 -3.38 5.35 -5.23
N GLU A 70 -4.14 6.23 -4.58
CA GLU A 70 -5.54 5.98 -4.26
C GLU A 70 -6.39 5.77 -5.51
N GLN A 71 -6.18 6.55 -6.56
CA GLN A 71 -6.88 6.36 -7.83
C GLN A 71 -6.62 4.96 -8.40
N MET A 72 -5.36 4.52 -8.42
CA MET A 72 -4.99 3.17 -8.87
C MET A 72 -5.59 2.08 -7.97
N ALA A 73 -5.58 2.27 -6.66
CA ALA A 73 -6.22 1.35 -5.71
C ALA A 73 -7.74 1.23 -5.94
N ARG A 74 -8.45 2.35 -6.21
CA ARG A 74 -9.88 2.33 -6.58
C ARG A 74 -10.10 1.52 -7.86
N GLN A 75 -9.23 1.69 -8.86
CA GLN A 75 -9.34 0.92 -10.10
C GLN A 75 -9.12 -0.58 -9.86
N VAL A 76 -8.13 -0.99 -9.06
CA VAL A 76 -7.94 -2.42 -8.71
C VAL A 76 -9.20 -3.00 -8.07
N ILE A 77 -9.77 -2.30 -7.07
CA ILE A 77 -11.01 -2.72 -6.39
C ILE A 77 -12.17 -2.85 -7.39
N LEU A 78 -12.31 -1.86 -8.28
CA LEU A 78 -13.36 -1.86 -9.31
C LEU A 78 -13.20 -3.05 -10.27
N GLU A 79 -11.97 -3.39 -10.66
CA GLU A 79 -11.70 -4.52 -11.55
C GLU A 79 -11.99 -5.88 -10.89
N VAL A 80 -11.76 -6.00 -9.58
CA VAL A 80 -12.19 -7.17 -8.77
C VAL A 80 -13.72 -7.28 -8.77
N GLN A 81 -14.42 -6.19 -8.43
CA GLN A 81 -15.88 -6.16 -8.31
C GLN A 81 -16.59 -6.42 -9.65
N ARG A 82 -16.00 -5.98 -10.77
CA ARG A 82 -16.51 -6.21 -12.12
C ARG A 82 -16.37 -7.66 -12.60
N ARG A 83 -15.55 -8.49 -11.93
CA ARG A 83 -15.23 -9.86 -12.37
C ARG A 83 -15.47 -10.89 -11.26
N PRO A 84 -16.71 -11.02 -10.74
CA PRO A 84 -17.02 -11.92 -9.62
C PRO A 84 -16.80 -13.41 -9.93
N LEU A 85 -16.76 -13.79 -11.22
CA LEU A 85 -16.47 -15.19 -11.63
C LEU A 85 -14.98 -15.55 -11.48
N LEU A 86 -14.10 -14.54 -11.59
CA LEU A 86 -12.65 -14.68 -11.54
C LEU A 86 -12.09 -14.36 -10.15
N PHE A 87 -12.72 -13.45 -9.41
CA PHE A 87 -12.31 -13.03 -8.07
C PHE A 87 -13.44 -13.21 -7.07
N SER A 88 -13.22 -14.09 -6.10
CA SER A 88 -14.13 -14.34 -4.99
C SER A 88 -13.81 -13.47 -3.78
N VAL A 89 -14.68 -13.51 -2.76
CA VAL A 89 -14.41 -12.91 -1.44
C VAL A 89 -13.20 -13.53 -0.73
N SER A 90 -12.75 -14.72 -1.15
CA SER A 90 -11.55 -15.39 -0.64
C SER A 90 -10.26 -15.07 -1.42
N SER A 91 -10.32 -14.14 -2.38
CA SER A 91 -9.15 -13.72 -3.16
C SER A 91 -8.01 -13.28 -2.24
N ALA A 92 -6.81 -13.79 -2.50
CA ALA A 92 -5.62 -13.38 -1.76
C ALA A 92 -5.11 -12.05 -2.32
N SER A 93 -4.98 -11.02 -1.47
CA SER A 93 -4.49 -9.70 -1.91
C SER A 93 -3.23 -9.29 -1.16
N TRP A 94 -2.32 -8.62 -1.86
CA TRP A 94 -1.03 -8.14 -1.33
C TRP A 94 -0.75 -6.70 -1.76
N GLY A 95 -0.30 -5.88 -0.82
CA GLY A 95 0.42 -4.64 -1.10
C GLY A 95 1.93 -4.88 -0.94
N VAL A 96 2.71 -4.47 -1.93
CA VAL A 96 4.17 -4.58 -1.95
C VAL A 96 4.76 -3.18 -1.92
N TYR A 97 5.55 -2.88 -0.88
CA TYR A 97 6.03 -1.52 -0.63
C TYR A 97 7.56 -1.46 -0.56
N ALA A 98 8.12 -0.37 -1.08
CA ALA A 98 9.53 -0.09 -1.01
C ALA A 98 9.96 0.34 0.40
N LEU A 99 11.10 -0.17 0.86
CA LEU A 99 11.85 0.32 2.02
C LEU A 99 13.10 1.03 1.53
N ASP A 100 13.14 2.36 1.68
CA ASP A 100 14.30 3.17 1.34
C ASP A 100 15.06 3.56 2.63
N PRO A 101 16.20 2.93 2.93
CA PRO A 101 16.96 3.22 4.14
C PRO A 101 17.62 4.62 4.11
N SER A 102 17.76 5.24 2.93
CA SER A 102 18.41 6.55 2.77
C SER A 102 17.51 7.73 3.13
N ILE A 103 16.20 7.53 3.19
CA ILE A 103 15.21 8.56 3.53
C ILE A 103 14.86 8.49 5.03
N GLY A 104 15.57 7.65 5.81
CA GLY A 104 15.32 7.44 7.23
C GLY A 104 14.01 6.69 7.45
N GLU A 105 14.01 5.38 7.19
CA GLU A 105 12.97 4.41 7.59
C GLU A 105 11.53 4.92 7.69
N VAL A 106 11.06 5.69 6.71
CA VAL A 106 9.62 5.85 6.49
C VAL A 106 9.31 4.96 5.29
N PRO A 107 8.79 3.73 5.53
CA PRO A 107 8.20 2.95 4.46
C PRO A 107 7.17 3.83 3.72
N LEU A 108 6.70 3.38 2.56
CA LEU A 108 5.50 3.95 1.94
C LEU A 108 4.23 3.60 2.76
N ASP A 109 4.29 3.77 4.08
CA ASP A 109 3.28 3.44 5.09
C ASP A 109 2.00 4.21 4.90
N HIS A 110 2.07 5.44 4.38
CA HIS A 110 0.88 6.20 4.01
C HIS A 110 0.14 5.56 2.82
N PHE A 111 0.85 4.97 1.84
CA PHE A 111 0.22 4.18 0.79
C PHE A 111 -0.33 2.86 1.33
N LYS A 112 0.43 2.17 2.19
CA LYS A 112 -0.05 0.95 2.85
C LYS A 112 -1.33 1.20 3.64
N ALA A 113 -1.34 2.21 4.50
CA ALA A 113 -2.50 2.57 5.31
C ALA A 113 -3.70 2.92 4.43
N SER A 114 -3.48 3.70 3.36
CA SER A 114 -4.54 4.04 2.40
C SER A 114 -5.12 2.79 1.72
N ALA A 115 -4.29 1.91 1.17
CA ALA A 115 -4.76 0.68 0.55
C ALA A 115 -5.44 -0.27 1.55
N GLU A 116 -4.93 -0.41 2.77
CA GLU A 116 -5.58 -1.23 3.81
C GLU A 116 -6.99 -0.75 4.14
N VAL A 117 -7.20 0.57 4.18
CA VAL A 117 -8.54 1.17 4.39
C VAL A 117 -9.45 0.89 3.19
N MET A 118 -8.98 1.16 1.98
CA MET A 118 -9.80 1.06 0.76
C MET A 118 -10.21 -0.39 0.47
N PHE A 119 -9.27 -1.33 0.57
CA PHE A 119 -9.54 -2.74 0.36
C PHE A 119 -10.46 -3.30 1.44
N ARG A 120 -10.26 -2.91 2.71
CA ARG A 120 -11.17 -3.30 3.80
C ARG A 120 -12.58 -2.77 3.58
N ALA A 121 -12.75 -1.52 3.15
CA ALA A 121 -14.05 -0.94 2.81
C ALA A 121 -14.75 -1.70 1.68
N ALA A 122 -13.97 -2.31 0.77
CA ALA A 122 -14.46 -3.17 -0.30
C ALA A 122 -14.65 -4.64 0.12
N ASN A 123 -14.48 -4.98 1.41
CA ASN A 123 -14.49 -6.35 1.94
C ASN A 123 -13.43 -7.27 1.31
N ILE A 124 -12.27 -6.70 0.93
CA ILE A 124 -11.11 -7.42 0.42
C ILE A 124 -10.01 -7.39 1.48
N THR A 125 -9.57 -8.57 1.93
CA THR A 125 -8.47 -8.65 2.89
C THR A 125 -7.14 -8.53 2.16
N MET A 126 -6.31 -7.56 2.58
CA MET A 126 -5.01 -7.30 1.98
C MET A 126 -3.88 -7.53 3.00
N ARG A 127 -2.86 -8.28 2.59
CA ARG A 127 -1.59 -8.43 3.31
C ARG A 127 -0.59 -7.41 2.80
N SER A 128 0.48 -7.18 3.56
CA SER A 128 1.54 -6.27 3.16
C SER A 128 2.90 -6.97 3.22
N THR A 129 3.76 -6.73 2.24
CA THR A 129 5.16 -7.17 2.22
C THR A 129 6.05 -6.04 1.70
N TYR A 130 7.36 -6.18 1.90
CA TYR A 130 8.31 -5.10 1.67
C TYR A 130 9.57 -5.61 0.98
N TYR A 131 10.16 -4.77 0.14
CA TYR A 131 11.49 -5.00 -0.46
C TYR A 131 12.40 -3.81 -0.20
N ARG A 132 13.71 -4.03 -0.17
CA ARG A 132 14.70 -2.97 0.11
C ARG A 132 15.18 -2.34 -1.17
N VAL A 133 15.11 -1.01 -1.26
CA VAL A 133 15.69 -0.26 -2.38
C VAL A 133 17.18 -0.10 -2.16
N ASN A 134 18.00 -0.56 -3.11
CA ASN A 134 19.43 -0.33 -3.09
C ASN A 134 19.79 0.82 -4.05
N ARG A 135 19.96 2.04 -3.51
CA ARG A 135 20.34 3.23 -4.29
C ARG A 135 21.84 3.42 -4.48
N ALA A 136 22.67 2.67 -3.76
CA ALA A 136 24.12 2.80 -3.89
C ALA A 136 24.56 2.28 -5.26
N GLY A 137 25.34 3.09 -5.99
CA GLY A 137 26.04 2.72 -7.22
C GLY A 137 27.08 1.62 -6.99
N SER A 138 26.66 0.45 -6.53
CA SER A 138 27.51 -0.72 -6.51
C SER A 138 27.73 -1.13 -7.96
N SER A 139 28.98 -1.12 -8.38
CA SER A 139 29.51 -1.68 -9.62
C SER A 139 29.28 -3.21 -9.77
N LEU A 140 28.36 -3.75 -8.97
CA LEU A 140 28.02 -5.16 -8.78
C LEU A 140 26.49 -5.37 -8.82
N ARG A 141 25.77 -4.69 -9.72
CA ARG A 141 24.36 -5.01 -9.97
C ARG A 141 24.28 -6.41 -10.59
N ARG A 142 23.90 -7.42 -9.80
CA ARG A 142 23.65 -8.79 -10.29
C ARG A 142 22.19 -9.26 -10.21
N ALA A 143 21.33 -8.60 -9.44
CA ALA A 143 19.92 -8.98 -9.36
C ALA A 143 18.99 -7.76 -9.52
N PRO A 144 17.88 -7.90 -10.26
CA PRO A 144 16.85 -6.88 -10.32
C PRO A 144 16.19 -6.66 -8.95
N THR A 145 15.93 -5.39 -8.57
CA THR A 145 15.45 -5.02 -7.22
C THR A 145 13.94 -4.84 -7.23
N GLY A 146 13.25 -5.55 -6.33
CA GLY A 146 11.79 -5.54 -6.27
C GLY A 146 11.12 -6.22 -7.45
N THR A 147 11.74 -7.24 -8.06
CA THR A 147 11.07 -8.07 -9.08
C THR A 147 9.87 -8.76 -8.45
N LEU A 148 8.69 -8.53 -9.02
CA LEU A 148 7.44 -9.11 -8.54
C LEU A 148 6.82 -9.93 -9.66
N ILE A 149 6.58 -11.21 -9.39
CA ILE A 149 5.98 -12.15 -10.35
C ILE A 149 4.87 -12.90 -9.66
N VAL A 150 3.72 -13.01 -10.33
CA VAL A 150 2.65 -13.92 -9.95
C VAL A 150 2.56 -15.01 -10.98
N VAL A 151 2.61 -16.26 -10.52
CA VAL A 151 2.42 -17.44 -11.36
C VAL A 151 1.02 -17.97 -11.11
N LEU A 152 0.23 -18.05 -12.18
CA LEU A 152 -1.14 -18.53 -12.12
C LEU A 152 -1.15 -20.07 -12.20
N ASN A 153 -0.94 -20.69 -11.05
CA ASN A 153 -1.12 -22.12 -10.82
C ASN A 153 -2.35 -22.34 -9.93
N ASP A 154 -2.65 -23.60 -9.56
CA ASP A 154 -3.66 -23.91 -8.54
C ASP A 154 -2.99 -24.42 -7.25
N PRO A 155 -2.82 -23.57 -6.20
CA PRO A 155 -3.20 -22.16 -6.10
C PRO A 155 -2.18 -21.18 -6.74
N PRO A 156 -2.57 -19.92 -7.03
CA PRO A 156 -1.66 -18.91 -7.54
C PRO A 156 -0.58 -18.56 -6.52
N ARG A 157 0.63 -18.25 -7.01
CA ARG A 157 1.83 -18.03 -6.18
C ARG A 157 2.45 -16.68 -6.49
N LEU A 158 2.68 -15.87 -5.46
CA LEU A 158 3.35 -14.56 -5.56
C LEU A 158 4.82 -14.71 -5.17
N PHE A 159 5.72 -14.21 -6.00
CA PHE A 159 7.16 -14.15 -5.74
C PHE A 159 7.63 -12.71 -5.74
N LEU A 160 8.37 -12.33 -4.70
CA LEU A 160 9.08 -11.06 -4.58
C LEU A 160 10.57 -11.36 -4.42
N GLU A 161 11.40 -10.95 -5.38
CA GLU A 161 12.84 -11.22 -5.39
C GLU A 161 13.15 -12.71 -5.14
N ASP A 162 12.51 -13.58 -5.92
CA ASP A 162 12.57 -15.06 -5.83
C ASP A 162 12.03 -15.68 -4.53
N LYS A 163 11.50 -14.87 -3.61
CA LYS A 163 10.88 -15.36 -2.36
C LYS A 163 9.37 -15.44 -2.51
N GLU A 164 8.83 -16.64 -2.36
CA GLU A 164 7.40 -16.86 -2.34
C GLU A 164 6.74 -16.17 -1.13
N GLN A 165 5.66 -15.45 -1.40
CA GLN A 165 4.83 -14.79 -0.40
C GLN A 165 3.65 -15.71 -0.07
N ILE A 166 3.70 -16.34 1.11
CA ILE A 166 2.73 -17.37 1.49
C ILE A 166 1.43 -16.72 1.98
N SER A 167 0.33 -17.02 1.27
CA SER A 167 -1.02 -16.78 1.76
C SER A 167 -1.46 -17.99 2.58
N ASN A 168 -1.64 -17.83 3.89
CA ASN A 168 -2.49 -18.74 4.65
C ASN A 168 -3.92 -18.51 4.15
N ARG A 169 -4.33 -19.18 3.07
CA ARG A 169 -5.74 -19.29 2.71
C ARG A 169 -6.42 -19.90 3.93
N SER A 170 -7.29 -19.14 4.59
CA SER A 170 -8.10 -19.66 5.68
C SER A 170 -8.98 -20.77 5.13
N ALA A 171 -8.50 -22.01 5.22
CA ALA A 171 -9.32 -23.18 5.00
C ALA A 171 -10.44 -23.12 6.05
N GLY A 172 -11.68 -22.94 5.60
CA GLY A 172 -12.82 -23.26 6.45
C GLY A 172 -12.78 -24.74 6.81
N VAL A 173 -12.88 -25.07 8.09
CA VAL A 173 -13.75 -26.11 8.69
C VAL A 173 -13.38 -26.30 10.18
N SER A 174 -14.45 -26.40 10.99
CA SER A 174 -14.58 -26.98 12.33
C SER A 174 -13.93 -26.30 13.55
N SER A 175 -14.82 -25.62 14.28
CA SER A 175 -15.06 -25.73 15.73
C SER A 175 -13.94 -26.30 16.62
N THR A 176 -13.40 -25.44 17.49
CA THR A 176 -13.40 -25.75 18.92
C THR A 176 -13.54 -24.46 19.73
N ARG A 177 -14.56 -24.45 20.58
CA ARG A 177 -14.80 -23.46 21.64
C ARG A 177 -13.56 -23.34 22.53
N SER A 178 -13.13 -22.11 22.79
CA SER A 178 -12.58 -21.75 24.10
C SER A 178 -13.16 -20.41 24.54
N THR A 179 -14.13 -20.54 25.44
CA THR A 179 -14.73 -19.50 26.25
C THR A 179 -13.70 -18.99 27.26
N VAL A 180 -13.30 -17.72 27.19
CA VAL A 180 -12.93 -16.94 28.38
C VAL A 180 -13.41 -15.51 28.13
N GLY A 181 -14.36 -15.08 28.96
CA GLY A 181 -15.03 -13.80 28.82
C GLY A 181 -14.16 -12.62 29.29
N ASN A 182 -14.45 -11.47 28.70
CA ASN A 182 -14.64 -10.27 29.50
C ASN A 182 -15.67 -9.37 28.81
N THR A 183 -16.78 -9.17 29.49
CA THR A 183 -17.91 -8.35 29.07
C THR A 183 -17.55 -6.88 29.29
N VAL A 184 -17.29 -6.13 28.21
CA VAL A 184 -17.43 -4.67 28.23
C VAL A 184 -18.65 -4.33 27.39
N GLN A 185 -19.66 -3.85 28.09
CA GLN A 185 -20.96 -3.44 27.60
C GLN A 185 -20.78 -2.16 26.78
N GLN A 186 -20.79 -2.25 25.44
CA GLN A 186 -20.89 -1.10 24.55
C GLN A 186 -22.36 -0.85 24.16
N ARG A 187 -22.82 0.37 24.45
CA ARG A 187 -24.11 0.92 24.00
C ARG A 187 -24.17 0.97 22.47
N PRO A 188 -25.34 0.70 21.85
CA PRO A 188 -25.56 0.97 20.44
C PRO A 188 -25.89 2.46 20.25
N GLY A 189 -25.20 3.12 19.32
CA GLY A 189 -25.47 4.52 19.00
C GLY A 189 -24.65 5.05 17.82
N GLN A 190 -25.24 4.93 16.63
CA GLN A 190 -25.14 5.87 15.50
C GLN A 190 -23.83 5.94 14.70
N ASN A 191 -23.94 5.42 13.46
CA ASN A 191 -23.28 5.83 12.21
C ASN A 191 -22.26 6.98 12.30
N GLU A 192 -21.00 6.69 12.00
CA GLU A 192 -20.16 7.53 11.13
C GLU A 192 -18.95 6.74 10.59
N HIS A 193 -18.91 6.59 9.27
CA HIS A 193 -17.77 6.09 8.51
C HIS A 193 -16.63 7.14 8.51
N ALA A 194 -15.97 7.35 9.63
CA ALA A 194 -14.77 8.18 9.70
C ALA A 194 -13.51 7.28 9.67
N ILE A 195 -12.80 7.33 8.55
CA ILE A 195 -11.48 6.70 8.35
C ILE A 195 -10.53 7.24 9.41
N ALA A 196 -9.86 6.36 10.17
CA ALA A 196 -8.80 6.78 11.08
C ALA A 196 -7.54 7.15 10.27
N THR A 197 -7.50 8.36 9.74
CA THR A 197 -6.33 8.95 9.07
C THR A 197 -5.19 9.04 10.07
N LEU A 198 -4.02 8.50 9.72
CA LEU A 198 -2.79 8.75 10.48
C LEU A 198 -2.32 10.18 10.18
N TYR A 199 -2.26 11.06 11.17
CA TYR A 199 -1.75 12.42 11.01
C TYR A 199 -0.90 12.82 12.21
N TRP A 200 0.05 13.74 12.01
CA TRP A 200 0.80 14.29 13.13
C TRP A 200 0.07 15.50 13.72
N LYS A 201 0.04 15.60 15.04
CA LYS A 201 -0.49 16.74 15.79
C LYS A 201 0.62 17.33 16.65
N PHE A 202 0.73 18.65 16.68
CA PHE A 202 1.54 19.36 17.65
C PHE A 202 0.66 19.90 18.77
N GLU A 203 0.96 19.52 20.01
CA GLU A 203 0.23 19.96 21.21
C GLU A 203 1.18 19.87 22.40
N ASN A 204 1.05 20.76 23.39
CA ASN A 204 1.84 20.72 24.62
C ASN A 204 3.37 20.60 24.39
N ASN A 205 3.91 21.30 23.40
CA ASN A 205 5.32 21.27 23.00
C ASN A 205 5.84 19.90 22.54
N LYS A 206 4.96 19.02 22.06
CA LYS A 206 5.29 17.68 21.58
C LYS A 206 4.54 17.36 20.29
N TYR A 207 5.10 16.41 19.54
CA TYR A 207 4.51 15.89 18.30
C TYR A 207 3.95 14.50 18.55
N TYR A 208 2.70 14.30 18.19
CA TYR A 208 1.96 13.06 18.35
C TYR A 208 1.54 12.53 16.97
N ALA A 209 1.90 11.30 16.65
CA ALA A 209 1.23 10.60 15.56
C ALA A 209 -0.10 10.07 16.07
N MET A 210 -1.18 10.56 15.47
CA MET A 210 -2.56 10.25 15.77
C MET A 210 -3.10 9.26 14.75
N GLN A 211 -3.66 8.14 15.17
CA GLN A 211 -4.46 7.24 14.33
C GLN A 211 -5.92 7.34 14.77
N GLY A 212 -6.69 8.18 14.07
CA GLY A 212 -8.02 8.58 14.57
C GLY A 212 -7.88 9.42 15.85
N THR A 213 -8.34 8.89 16.98
CA THR A 213 -8.25 9.54 18.30
C THR A 213 -7.13 8.98 19.19
N ILE A 214 -6.38 7.98 18.72
CA ILE A 214 -5.36 7.28 19.51
C ILE A 214 -3.98 7.86 19.18
N ILE A 215 -3.20 8.17 20.22
CA ILE A 215 -1.76 8.49 20.08
C ILE A 215 -1.00 7.17 19.90
N VAL A 216 -0.34 7.01 18.76
CA VAL A 216 0.46 5.81 18.44
C VAL A 216 1.95 6.04 18.61
N ARG A 217 2.41 7.30 18.59
CA ARG A 217 3.80 7.69 18.82
C ARG A 217 3.89 9.14 19.30
N GLU A 218 4.89 9.41 20.13
CA GLU A 218 5.22 10.74 20.65
C GLU A 218 6.70 11.06 20.38
N GLN A 219 7.01 12.32 20.09
CA GLN A 219 8.38 12.81 20.04
C GLN A 219 8.48 14.32 20.32
N VAL A 220 9.67 14.75 20.73
CA VAL A 220 9.95 16.17 21.04
C VAL A 220 10.36 16.95 19.78
N ASN A 221 11.06 16.30 18.85
CA ASN A 221 11.51 16.93 17.61
C ASN A 221 10.43 16.85 16.52
N ALA A 222 10.35 17.87 15.68
CA ALA A 222 9.41 17.90 14.55
C ALA A 222 9.68 16.70 13.62
N PRO A 223 8.65 15.94 13.23
CA PRO A 223 8.80 14.94 12.19
C PRO A 223 9.02 15.63 10.85
N ILE A 224 9.97 15.12 10.07
CA ILE A 224 10.40 15.73 8.82
C ILE A 224 9.58 15.19 7.64
N ASN A 225 9.23 16.06 6.70
CA ASN A 225 8.51 15.78 5.46
C ASN A 225 7.13 15.14 5.64
N VAL A 226 6.44 15.45 6.75
CA VAL A 226 5.07 15.00 7.02
C VAL A 226 4.18 16.18 7.46
N PRO A 227 2.87 16.19 7.12
CA PRO A 227 1.94 17.21 7.60
C PRO A 227 1.67 17.08 9.11
N ILE A 228 1.74 18.20 9.82
CA ILE A 228 1.54 18.35 11.26
C ILE A 228 0.39 19.35 11.49
N TRP A 229 -0.65 18.97 12.21
CA TRP A 229 -1.73 19.87 12.62
C TRP A 229 -1.36 20.57 13.94
N ASN A 230 -1.36 21.90 13.98
CA ASN A 230 -0.96 22.67 15.17
C ASN A 230 -2.12 23.38 15.89
N SER A 231 -3.34 22.81 15.82
CA SER A 231 -4.63 23.35 16.28
C SER A 231 -5.28 24.40 15.38
N GLU A 232 -4.51 25.13 14.58
CA GLU A 232 -5.03 26.20 13.72
C GLU A 232 -4.85 25.90 12.22
N TYR A 233 -3.72 25.31 11.85
CA TYR A 233 -3.39 25.02 10.45
C TYR A 233 -2.46 23.81 10.32
N TRP A 234 -2.24 23.38 9.08
CA TRP A 234 -1.28 22.35 8.73
C TRP A 234 0.11 22.96 8.51
N MET A 235 1.12 22.32 9.09
CA MET A 235 2.54 22.66 9.00
C MET A 235 3.34 21.49 8.42
N LEU A 236 4.52 21.75 7.88
CA LEU A 236 5.47 20.72 7.47
C LEU A 236 6.89 21.26 7.69
N ALA A 237 7.77 20.44 8.26
CA ALA A 237 9.20 20.74 8.36
C ALA A 237 9.96 19.89 7.33
N ASP A 238 10.80 20.48 6.49
CA ASP A 238 11.57 19.73 5.47
C ASP A 238 12.99 19.35 5.92
N GLY A 239 13.36 19.73 7.15
CA GLY A 239 14.69 19.56 7.73
C GLY A 239 15.54 20.83 7.72
N SER A 240 15.13 21.83 6.93
CA SER A 240 15.81 23.13 6.81
C SER A 240 14.87 24.32 7.06
N LYS A 241 13.59 24.18 6.70
CA LYS A 241 12.57 25.22 6.73
C LYS A 241 11.24 24.69 7.23
N TRP A 242 10.36 25.63 7.56
CA TRP A 242 8.97 25.37 7.90
C TRP A 242 8.06 25.83 6.76
N TRP A 243 6.99 25.08 6.57
CA TRP A 243 5.98 25.32 5.54
C TRP A 243 4.60 25.31 6.18
N ARG A 244 3.71 26.17 5.69
CA ARG A 244 2.32 26.28 6.12
C ARG A 244 1.39 25.99 4.95
N ARG A 245 0.31 25.26 5.20
CA ARG A 245 -0.72 25.02 4.20
C ARG A 245 -1.67 26.21 4.09
N ASN A 246 -1.80 26.78 2.89
CA ASN A 246 -2.71 27.88 2.63
C ASN A 246 -4.16 27.40 2.38
N THR A 247 -5.08 28.34 2.19
CA THR A 247 -6.51 28.04 1.96
C THR A 247 -6.79 27.38 0.62
N ALA A 248 -5.89 27.52 -0.37
CA ALA A 248 -5.94 26.78 -1.62
C ALA A 248 -5.41 25.34 -1.49
N GLY A 249 -4.83 24.99 -0.34
CA GLY A 249 -4.31 23.66 -0.04
C GLY A 249 -2.83 23.46 -0.41
N GLU A 250 -2.14 24.50 -0.86
CA GLU A 250 -0.73 24.51 -1.25
C GLU A 250 0.18 24.80 -0.04
N TRP A 251 1.47 24.50 -0.16
CA TRP A 251 2.46 24.73 0.90
C TRP A 251 3.30 25.97 0.59
N ASP A 252 3.16 26.98 1.45
CA ASP A 252 3.95 28.21 1.41
C ASP A 252 5.01 28.16 2.50
N GLU A 253 6.20 28.73 2.25
CA GLU A 253 7.22 28.88 3.29
C GLU A 253 6.66 29.76 4.43
N ALA A 254 6.76 29.26 5.66
CA ALA A 254 6.14 29.84 6.85
C ALA A 254 7.00 30.92 7.51
#